data_AF-A0A945X8W6-F1
#
_entry.id   AF-A0A945X8W6-F1
#
_cell.length_a   1.000
_cell.length_b   1.000
_cell.length_c   1.000
_cell.angle_alpha   90.00
_cell.angle_beta   90.00
_cell.angle_gamma   90.00
#
_symmetry.space_group_name_H-M   'P 1'
#
loop_
_entity.id
_entity.type
_entity.pdbx_description
1 polymer ?
#
loop_
_entity_poly.entity_id
_entity_poly.type
_entity_poly.pdbx_seq_one_letter_code
_entity_poly.pdbx_strand_id
1 'polypeptide(L)'
;MFERFTDRARRVVVLAQEEAKMLNHNYIGTEHILLGLIHEGEGVAAKALESLDISLEAVREQVQEIIGQGQQAPTGHIPFTPRAKKVLELSLREALQLGHNYIGTEH
;
A
#
# COMPACT_ATOMS: atom_id res chain seq x y z
N MET A 1 -2.47 -16.24 1.02
CA MET A 1 -1.50 -15.15 1.35
C MET A 1 -2.10 -14.15 2.34
N PHE A 2 -3.30 -13.62 2.10
CA PHE A 2 -3.91 -12.58 2.94
C PHE A 2 -4.88 -13.07 4.03
N GLU A 3 -4.84 -14.36 4.41
CA GLU A 3 -5.80 -14.95 5.36
C GLU A 3 -5.71 -14.34 6.77
N ARG A 4 -4.53 -13.81 7.14
CA ARG A 4 -4.30 -13.14 8.42
C ARG A 4 -4.60 -11.64 8.37
N PHE A 5 -4.87 -11.07 7.19
CA PHE A 5 -5.11 -9.64 7.04
C PHE A 5 -6.54 -9.31 7.46
N THR A 6 -6.69 -8.26 8.26
CA THR A 6 -7.99 -7.64 8.54
C THR A 6 -8.66 -7.18 7.25
N ASP A 7 -9.98 -6.96 7.27
CA ASP A 7 -10.70 -6.43 6.09
C ASP A 7 -10.09 -5.11 5.60
N ARG A 8 -9.70 -4.22 6.52
CA ARG A 8 -9.03 -2.95 6.19
C ARG A 8 -7.66 -3.17 5.56
N ALA A 9 -6.82 -4.03 6.13
CA ALA A 9 -5.51 -4.33 5.56
C ALA A 9 -5.63 -5.02 4.18
N ARG A 10 -6.67 -5.83 3.94
CA ARG A 10 -6.98 -6.34 2.59
C ARG A 10 -7.41 -5.23 1.64
N ARG A 11 -8.21 -4.27 2.12
CA ARG A 11 -8.62 -3.08 1.35
C ARG A 11 -7.42 -2.25 0.90
N VAL A 12 -6.44 -2.03 1.78
CA VAL A 12 -5.17 -1.34 1.44
C VAL A 12 -4.49 -1.97 0.22
N VAL A 13 -4.46 -3.30 0.16
CA VAL A 13 -3.84 -4.01 -0.96
C VAL A 13 -4.60 -3.80 -2.28
N VAL A 14 -5.94 -3.77 -2.22
CA VAL A 14 -6.79 -3.45 -3.37
C VAL A 14 -6.55 -2.02 -3.84
N LEU A 15 -6.53 -1.06 -2.90
CA LEU A 15 -6.26 0.35 -3.20
C LEU A 15 -4.86 0.54 -3.80
N ALA A 16 -3.85 -0.16 -3.28
CA ALA A 16 -2.51 -0.15 -3.85
C ALA A 16 -2.48 -0.63 -5.31
N GLN A 17 -3.28 -1.65 -5.65
CA GLN A 17 -3.44 -2.10 -7.02
C GLN A 17 -4.15 -1.05 -7.89
N GLU A 18 -5.14 -0.35 -7.37
CA GLU A 18 -5.83 0.74 -8.06
C GLU A 18 -4.90 1.93 -8.33
N GLU A 19 -4.09 2.34 -7.35
CA GLU A 19 -3.07 3.38 -7.51
C GLU A 19 -2.05 3.00 -8.58
N ALA A 20 -1.58 1.75 -8.60
CA ALA A 20 -0.68 1.26 -9.66
C ALA A 20 -1.33 1.34 -11.05
N LYS A 21 -2.62 1.03 -11.17
CA LYS A 21 -3.36 1.19 -12.43
C LYS A 21 -3.51 2.64 -12.84
N MET A 22 -3.87 3.53 -11.91
CA MET A 22 -4.04 4.97 -12.17
C MET A 22 -2.73 5.60 -12.66
N LEU A 23 -1.60 5.17 -12.11
CA LEU A 23 -0.26 5.62 -12.50
C LEU A 23 0.30 4.88 -13.72
N ASN A 24 -0.48 3.98 -14.34
CA ASN A 24 -0.04 3.11 -15.44
C ASN A 24 1.21 2.27 -15.12
N HIS A 25 1.43 1.95 -13.84
CA HIS A 25 2.53 1.10 -13.41
C HIS A 25 2.17 -0.37 -13.54
N ASN A 26 3.02 -1.14 -14.21
CA ASN A 26 2.83 -2.59 -14.44
C ASN A 26 3.32 -3.47 -13.28
N TYR A 27 3.52 -2.88 -12.10
CA TYR A 27 3.89 -3.56 -10.87
C TYR A 27 3.27 -2.84 -9.66
N ILE A 28 3.13 -3.55 -8.54
CA ILE A 28 2.78 -2.97 -7.25
C ILE A 28 4.06 -2.83 -6.41
N GLY A 29 4.52 -1.60 -6.28
CA GLY A 29 5.68 -1.22 -5.46
C GLY A 29 5.30 -0.82 -4.04
N THR A 30 6.30 -0.38 -3.27
CA THR A 30 6.10 0.05 -1.86
C THR A 30 5.36 1.38 -1.79
N GLU A 31 5.58 2.25 -2.77
CA GLU A 31 4.89 3.52 -2.95
C GLU A 31 3.38 3.35 -3.15
N HIS A 32 2.98 2.30 -3.86
CA HIS A 32 1.57 1.98 -4.06
C HIS A 32 0.91 1.47 -2.78
N ILE A 33 1.65 0.69 -1.98
CA ILE A 33 1.18 0.27 -0.65
C ILE A 33 1.00 1.49 0.26
N LEU A 34 1.95 2.44 0.24
CA LEU A 34 1.83 3.70 0.99
C LEU A 34 0.59 4.49 0.56
N LEU A 35 0.39 4.69 -0.74
CA LEU A 35 -0.81 5.35 -1.26
C LEU A 35 -2.08 4.61 -0.84
N GLY A 36 -2.08 3.27 -0.89
CA GLY A 36 -3.20 2.44 -0.44
C GLY A 36 -3.49 2.56 1.07
N LEU A 37 -2.46 2.74 1.91
CA LEU A 37 -2.61 2.97 3.35
C LEU A 37 -3.28 4.32 3.62
N ILE A 38 -2.85 5.38 2.93
CA ILE A 38 -3.42 6.73 3.09
C ILE A 38 -4.85 6.75 2.55
N HIS A 39 -5.08 6.18 1.37
CA HIS A 39 -6.39 6.14 0.70
C HIS A 39 -7.41 5.29 1.49
N GLU A 40 -6.98 4.36 2.33
CA GLU A 40 -7.91 3.64 3.20
C GLU A 40 -8.60 4.57 4.23
N GLY A 41 -7.91 5.63 4.68
CA GLY A 41 -8.48 6.81 5.35
C GLY A 41 -8.93 6.66 6.81
N GLU A 42 -9.31 5.45 7.23
CA GLU A 42 -9.92 5.19 8.55
C GLU A 42 -9.06 4.30 9.46
N GLY A 43 -8.08 3.61 8.89
CA GLY A 43 -7.14 2.73 9.55
C GLY A 43 -6.12 3.50 10.39
N VAL A 44 -5.46 2.76 11.29
CA VAL A 44 -4.48 3.34 12.21
C VAL A 44 -3.31 3.97 11.45
N ALA A 45 -2.84 3.34 10.37
CA ALA A 45 -1.78 3.92 9.53
C ALA A 45 -2.23 5.20 8.81
N ALA A 46 -3.46 5.22 8.28
CA ALA A 46 -4.00 6.43 7.64
C ALA A 46 -4.03 7.60 8.64
N LYS A 47 -4.52 7.36 9.86
CA LYS A 47 -4.55 8.37 10.93
C LYS A 47 -3.16 8.78 11.41
N ALA A 48 -2.20 7.86 11.46
CA ALA A 48 -0.82 8.19 11.78
C ALA A 48 -0.20 9.12 10.73
N LEU A 49 -0.41 8.83 9.43
CA LEU A 49 0.09 9.66 8.33
C LEU A 49 -0.61 11.04 8.31
N GLU A 50 -1.93 11.07 8.50
CA GLU A 50 -2.71 12.32 8.63
C GLU A 50 -2.19 13.19 9.79
N SER A 51 -1.82 12.59 10.92
CA SER A 51 -1.26 13.33 12.07
C SER A 51 0.13 13.94 11.82
N LEU A 52 0.79 13.53 10.73
CA LEU A 52 2.06 14.07 10.25
C LEU A 52 1.86 15.04 9.08
N ASP A 53 0.63 15.47 8.82
CA ASP A 53 0.24 16.31 7.68
C ASP A 53 0.56 15.69 6.30
N ILE A 54 0.58 14.36 6.23
CA ILE A 54 0.83 13.62 4.98
C ILE A 54 -0.51 13.34 4.30
N SER A 55 -0.80 14.07 3.20
CA SER A 55 -2.00 13.87 2.38
C SER A 55 -1.78 12.90 1.23
N LEU A 56 -2.87 12.30 0.75
CA LEU A 56 -2.87 11.37 -0.38
C LEU A 56 -2.37 12.05 -1.66
N GLU A 57 -2.84 13.26 -1.91
CA GLU A 57 -2.51 14.07 -3.07
C GLU A 57 -1.02 14.40 -3.10
N ALA A 58 -0.46 14.86 -1.98
CA ALA A 58 0.96 15.22 -1.89
C ALA A 58 1.87 14.00 -2.13
N VAL A 59 1.52 12.83 -1.56
CA VAL A 59 2.30 11.61 -1.81
C VAL A 59 2.15 11.15 -3.26
N ARG A 60 0.97 11.25 -3.86
CA ARG A 60 0.76 10.86 -5.25
C ARG A 60 1.52 11.75 -6.23
N GLU A 61 1.60 13.05 -5.96
CA GLU A 61 2.43 13.98 -6.73
C GLU A 61 3.92 13.61 -6.61
N GLN A 62 4.42 13.39 -5.40
CA GLN A 62 5.82 12.97 -5.19
C GLN A 62 6.16 11.66 -5.87
N VAL A 63 5.26 10.67 -5.84
CA VAL A 63 5.46 9.40 -6.57
C VAL A 63 5.56 9.64 -8.07
N GLN A 64 4.71 10.49 -8.64
CA GLN A 64 4.77 10.83 -10.07
C GLN A 64 6.04 11.61 -10.42
N GLU A 65 6.53 12.50 -9.56
CA GLU A 65 7.78 13.23 -9.80
C GLU A 65 9.01 12.30 -9.81
N ILE A 66 9.04 11.32 -8.91
CA ILE A 66 10.20 10.42 -8.72
C ILE A 66 10.20 9.28 -9.74
N ILE A 67 9.03 8.66 -9.98
CA ILE A 67 8.91 7.43 -10.80
C ILE A 67 8.39 7.74 -12.20
N GLY A 68 7.61 8.82 -12.36
CA GLY A 68 6.88 9.13 -13.57
C GLY A 68 5.52 8.46 -13.63
N GLN A 69 4.84 8.64 -14.77
CA GLN A 69 3.63 7.90 -15.13
C GLN A 69 3.99 6.90 -16.24
N GLY A 70 3.43 5.69 -16.16
CA GLY A 70 3.59 4.71 -17.22
C GLY A 70 2.91 5.13 -18.53
N GLN A 71 3.44 4.66 -19.66
CA GLN A 71 2.94 5.01 -20.99
C GLN A 71 1.61 4.34 -21.36
N GLN A 72 1.34 3.17 -20.77
CA GLN A 72 0.16 2.36 -21.10
C GLN A 72 -0.40 1.75 -19.83
N ALA A 73 -1.73 1.78 -19.71
CA ALA A 73 -2.41 1.11 -18.61
C ALA A 73 -2.09 -0.39 -18.63
N PRO A 74 -1.69 -0.99 -17.50
CA PRO A 74 -1.37 -2.40 -17.42
C PRO A 74 -2.61 -3.26 -17.73
N THR A 75 -2.43 -4.28 -18.56
CA THR A 75 -3.46 -5.27 -18.87
C THR A 75 -3.21 -6.54 -18.07
N GLY A 76 -4.27 -7.12 -17.50
CA GLY A 76 -4.19 -8.38 -16.75
C GLY A 76 -3.66 -8.24 -15.32
N HIS A 77 -2.87 -9.22 -14.88
CA HIS A 77 -2.38 -9.32 -13.51
C HIS A 77 -1.18 -8.40 -13.28
N ILE A 78 -1.24 -7.56 -12.24
CA ILE A 78 -0.16 -6.66 -11.82
C ILE A 78 0.55 -7.30 -10.62
N PRO A 79 1.80 -7.78 -10.78
CA PRO A 79 2.50 -8.45 -9.70
C PRO A 79 3.10 -7.46 -8.69
N PHE A 80 3.26 -7.91 -7.44
CA PHE A 80 4.08 -7.18 -6.47
C PHE A 80 5.56 -7.27 -6.81
N THR A 81 6.27 -6.15 -6.64
CA THR A 81 7.74 -6.12 -6.67
C THR A 81 8.32 -6.95 -5.51
N PRO A 82 9.58 -7.42 -5.59
CA PRO A 82 10.23 -8.12 -4.48
C PRO A 82 10.25 -7.30 -3.18
N ARG A 83 10.44 -5.99 -3.27
CA ARG A 83 10.41 -5.09 -2.10
C ARG A 83 9.01 -4.96 -1.50
N ALA A 84 7.97 -4.85 -2.34
CA ALA A 84 6.59 -4.83 -1.86
C ALA A 84 6.20 -6.15 -1.17
N LYS A 85 6.58 -7.30 -1.73
CA LYS A 85 6.43 -8.59 -1.05
C LYS A 85 7.15 -8.61 0.29
N LYS A 86 8.35 -8.02 0.35
CA LYS A 86 9.10 -7.92 1.60
C LYS A 86 8.38 -7.07 2.65
N VAL A 87 7.76 -5.96 2.27
CA VAL A 87 6.94 -5.14 3.17
C VAL A 87 5.78 -5.95 3.76
N LEU A 88 5.06 -6.74 2.93
CA LEU A 88 3.98 -7.60 3.41
C LEU A 88 4.46 -8.72 4.35
N GLU A 89 5.67 -9.24 4.16
CA GLU A 89 6.29 -10.18 5.10
C GLU A 89 6.70 -9.49 6.41
N LEU A 90 7.14 -8.24 6.35
CA LEU A 90 7.56 -7.47 7.52
C LEU A 90 6.36 -7.11 8.40
N SER A 91 5.21 -6.75 7.81
CA SER A 91 3.98 -6.50 8.60
C SER A 91 3.50 -7.74 9.35
N LEU A 92 3.69 -8.94 8.78
CA LEU A 92 3.45 -10.19 9.52
C LEU A 92 4.41 -10.33 10.71
N ARG A 93 5.69 -10.01 10.54
CA ARG A 93 6.67 -10.09 11.63
C ARG A 93 6.36 -9.08 12.72
N GLU A 94 5.98 -7.87 12.36
CA GLU A 94 5.59 -6.82 13.29
C GLU A 94 4.35 -7.24 14.09
N ALA A 95 3.30 -7.73 13.42
CA ALA A 95 2.12 -8.27 14.08
C ALA A 95 2.47 -9.37 15.11
N LEU A 96 3.34 -10.30 14.74
CA LEU A 96 3.78 -11.36 15.65
C LEU A 96 4.61 -10.83 16.83
N GLN A 97 5.44 -9.80 16.62
CA GLN A 97 6.21 -9.16 17.70
C GLN A 97 5.31 -8.44 18.71
N LEU A 98 4.21 -7.86 18.24
CA LEU A 98 3.17 -7.26 19.09
C LEU A 98 2.21 -8.29 19.70
N GLY A 99 2.38 -9.59 19.40
CA GLY A 99 1.50 -10.65 19.88
C GLY A 99 0.14 -10.72 19.19
N HIS A 100 -0.03 -10.02 18.06
CA HIS A 100 -1.24 -10.03 17.26
C HIS A 100 -1.29 -11.26 16.34
N ASN A 101 -2.45 -11.93 16.30
CA ASN A 101 -2.69 -13.07 15.41
C ASN A 101 -3.21 -12.65 14.02
N TYR A 102 -3.33 -11.35 13.78
CA TYR A 102 -3.84 -10.72 12.57
C TYR A 102 -2.89 -9.61 12.11
N ILE A 103 -3.00 -9.23 10.84
CA ILE A 103 -2.29 -8.09 10.25
C ILE A 103 -3.31 -6.97 10.02
N GLY A 104 -3.25 -5.97 10.89
CA GLY A 104 -3.93 -4.68 10.75
C GLY A 104 -3.13 -3.68 9.91
N THR A 105 -3.69 -2.51 9.66
CA THR A 105 -3.06 -1.42 8.91
C THR A 105 -1.83 -0.81 9.61
N GLU A 106 -1.73 -0.99 10.93
CA GLU A 106 -0.70 -0.45 11.83
C GLU A 106 0.65 -1.17 11.80
N HIS A 107 0.72 -2.34 11.17
CA HIS A 107 1.91 -3.21 11.12
C HIS A 107 2.69 -3.03 9.83
#